data_AF-A0A935TZA4-F1
#
_entry.id   AF-A0A935TZA4-F1
#
_cell.length_a   1.000
_cell.length_b   1.000
_cell.length_c   1.000
_cell.angle_alpha   90.00
_cell.angle_beta   90.00
_cell.angle_gamma   90.00
#
_symmetry.space_group_name_H-M   'P 1'
#
loop_
_entity.id
_entity.type
_entity.pdbx_description
1 polymer ?
#
loop_
_entity_poly.entity_id
_entity_poly.type
_entity_poly.pdbx_seq_one_letter_code
_entity_poly.pdbx_strand_id
1 'polypeptide(L)'
;MKILLTNQSGRCLVFVLPHESYCAKAARCGCQVEAGREGRRTAGSLTLAVGLTSPGVDRAVLLVPQVDRAIRRGELQVSLASPRDAAAHAAAPAETPLVGSRSPKKRGS
;
A
#
# COMPACT_ATOMS: atom_id res chain seq x y z
N MET A 1 -2.92 -16.79 1.68
CA MET A 1 -3.60 -16.12 2.82
C MET A 1 -3.24 -14.65 2.79
N LYS A 2 -4.21 -13.75 3.01
CA LYS A 2 -4.00 -12.31 3.01
C LYS A 2 -4.10 -11.72 4.42
N ILE A 3 -3.49 -10.57 4.62
CA ILE A 3 -3.50 -9.83 5.88
C ILE A 3 -3.98 -8.40 5.64
N LEU A 4 -4.41 -7.78 6.73
CA LEU A 4 -4.70 -6.37 6.84
C LEU A 4 -3.54 -5.70 7.58
N LEU A 5 -3.06 -4.58 7.05
CA LEU A 5 -2.05 -3.74 7.69
C LEU A 5 -2.66 -2.38 8.01
N THR A 6 -2.70 -2.02 9.30
CA THR A 6 -3.20 -0.72 9.76
C THR A 6 -2.03 0.15 10.19
N ASN A 7 -1.91 1.34 9.61
CA ASN A 7 -0.88 2.31 9.96
C ASN A 7 -1.30 3.12 11.19
N GLN A 8 -0.54 2.97 12.28
CA GLN A 8 -0.77 3.67 13.56
C GLN A 8 0.27 4.75 13.85
N SER A 9 1.26 4.96 12.97
CA SER A 9 2.44 5.78 13.27
C SER A 9 2.21 7.29 13.16
N GLY A 10 1.00 7.75 12.82
CA GLY A 10 0.69 9.17 12.62
C GLY A 10 1.33 9.81 11.37
N ARG A 11 2.05 9.03 10.54
CA ARG A 11 2.77 9.48 9.34
C ARG A 11 2.60 8.49 8.19
N CYS A 12 2.75 8.93 6.95
CA CYS A 12 2.73 8.04 5.80
C CYS A 12 3.94 7.10 5.84
N LEU A 13 3.70 5.80 5.67
CA LEU A 13 4.76 4.78 5.64
C LEU A 13 4.90 4.23 4.22
N VAL A 14 6.13 4.14 3.74
CA VAL A 14 6.46 3.58 2.43
C VAL A 14 7.52 2.50 2.63
N PHE A 15 7.21 1.29 2.17
CA PHE A 15 8.11 0.14 2.24
C PHE A 15 8.47 -0.32 0.84
N VAL A 16 9.76 -0.47 0.56
CA VAL A 16 10.23 -1.18 -0.63
C VAL A 16 9.99 -2.67 -0.39
N LEU A 17 9.56 -3.39 -1.43
CA LEU A 17 9.30 -4.84 -1.41
C LEU A 17 10.37 -5.56 -2.25
N PRO A 18 11.52 -5.94 -1.66
CA PRO A 18 12.64 -6.50 -2.41
C PRO A 18 12.30 -7.86 -3.01
N HIS A 19 12.93 -8.19 -4.13
CA HIS A 19 12.67 -9.44 -4.83
C HIS A 19 12.94 -10.68 -3.95
N GLU A 20 14.07 -10.69 -3.25
CA GLU A 20 14.56 -11.83 -2.46
C GLU A 20 13.68 -12.12 -1.23
N SER A 21 13.21 -11.07 -0.54
CA SER A 21 12.45 -11.22 0.71
C SER A 21 10.94 -11.26 0.47
N TYR A 22 10.42 -10.56 -0.54
CA TYR A 22 9.00 -10.50 -0.83
C TYR A 22 8.59 -11.40 -1.99
N CYS A 23 9.10 -11.17 -3.20
CA CYS A 23 8.62 -11.85 -4.40
C CYS A 23 8.83 -13.37 -4.36
N ALA A 24 10.02 -13.80 -3.89
CA ALA A 24 10.33 -15.22 -3.74
C ALA A 24 9.38 -15.93 -2.76
N LYS A 25 8.85 -15.21 -1.76
CA LYS A 25 7.95 -15.75 -0.73
C LYS A 25 6.47 -15.63 -1.08
N ALA A 26 6.11 -14.62 -1.87
CA ALA A 26 4.76 -14.43 -2.40
C ALA A 26 4.41 -15.40 -3.56
N ALA A 27 5.38 -16.23 -4.00
CA ALA A 27 5.28 -17.12 -5.17
C ALA A 27 4.88 -16.42 -6.49
N ARG A 28 4.95 -15.08 -6.51
CA ARG A 28 4.64 -14.23 -7.66
C ARG A 28 5.58 -13.02 -7.63
N CYS A 29 6.21 -12.75 -8.78
CA CYS A 29 7.03 -11.56 -8.92
C CYS A 29 6.14 -10.31 -9.05
N GLY A 30 6.38 -9.33 -8.18
CA GLY A 30 5.77 -7.99 -8.24
C GLY A 30 6.74 -6.90 -8.71
N CYS A 31 7.95 -7.26 -9.13
CA CYS A 31 8.91 -6.29 -9.66
C CYS A 31 8.43 -5.77 -11.02
N GLN A 32 8.61 -4.47 -11.26
CA GLN A 32 8.50 -3.93 -12.60
C GLN A 32 9.77 -4.24 -13.37
N VAL A 33 9.61 -4.61 -14.65
CA VAL A 33 10.72 -4.86 -15.56
C VAL A 33 10.66 -3.78 -16.62
N GLU A 34 11.68 -2.93 -16.67
CA GLU A 34 11.79 -1.93 -17.74
C GLU A 34 12.27 -2.62 -19.03
N ALA A 35 11.58 -2.33 -20.13
CA ALA A 35 11.96 -2.85 -21.44
C ALA A 35 13.24 -2.14 -21.91
N GLY A 36 14.29 -2.92 -22.20
CA GLY A 36 15.59 -2.41 -22.62
C GLY A 36 16.63 -3.52 -22.70
N ARG A 37 17.82 -3.19 -23.20
CA ARG A 37 18.88 -4.16 -23.53
C ARG A 37 19.37 -4.99 -22.33
N GLU A 38 19.28 -4.43 -21.11
CA GLU A 38 19.72 -5.09 -19.87
C GLU A 38 18.57 -5.50 -18.94
N GLY A 39 17.32 -5.21 -19.29
CA GLY A 39 16.14 -5.61 -18.51
C GLY A 39 16.23 -5.25 -17.01
N ARG A 40 16.25 -3.95 -16.68
CA ARG A 40 16.37 -3.52 -15.28
C ARG A 40 15.11 -3.89 -14.50
N ARG A 41 15.30 -4.55 -13.35
CA ARG A 41 14.22 -4.89 -12.42
C ARG A 41 14.14 -3.85 -11.31
N THR A 42 12.97 -3.26 -11.15
CA THR A 42 12.66 -2.31 -10.07
C THR A 42 11.74 -2.98 -9.07
N ALA A 43 12.13 -2.95 -7.79
CA ALA A 43 11.31 -3.48 -6.71
C ALA A 43 9.99 -2.71 -6.59
N GLY A 44 8.90 -3.41 -6.29
CA GLY A 44 7.63 -2.76 -5.97
C GLY A 44 7.70 -2.05 -4.62
N SER A 45 6.68 -1.25 -4.32
CA SER A 45 6.52 -0.58 -3.03
C SER A 45 5.12 -0.77 -2.46
N LEU A 46 5.02 -0.68 -1.14
CA LEU A 46 3.77 -0.62 -0.39
C LEU A 46 3.70 0.72 0.33
N THR A 47 2.66 1.49 0.05
CA THR A 47 2.41 2.79 0.69
C THR A 47 1.17 2.69 1.58
N LEU A 48 1.30 3.12 2.83
CA LEU A 48 0.25 3.13 3.83
C LEU A 48 0.04 4.56 4.33
N ALA A 49 -1.09 5.16 3.98
CA ALA A 49 -1.47 6.47 4.51
C ALA A 49 -1.79 6.39 6.01
N VAL A 50 -1.77 7.55 6.69
CA VAL A 50 -1.98 7.65 8.14
C VAL A 50 -3.35 7.13 8.52
N GLY A 51 -3.42 6.24 9.52
CA GLY A 51 -4.69 5.72 10.05
C GLY A 51 -5.45 4.79 9.12
N LEU A 52 -4.96 4.56 7.90
CA LEU A 52 -5.64 3.68 6.95
C LEU A 52 -5.22 2.23 7.13
N THR A 53 -6.18 1.35 6.87
CA THR A 53 -5.96 -0.09 6.77
C THR A 53 -5.85 -0.47 5.30
N SER A 54 -4.73 -1.06 4.91
CA SER A 54 -4.55 -1.61 3.58
C SER A 54 -5.09 -3.04 3.52
N PRO A 55 -6.06 -3.31 2.64
CA PRO A 55 -6.66 -4.63 2.51
C PRO A 55 -5.80 -5.58 1.69
N GLY A 56 -5.92 -6.88 2.00
CA GLY A 56 -5.55 -7.93 1.04
C GLY A 56 -4.04 -8.03 0.75
N VAL A 57 -3.19 -7.53 1.64
CA VAL A 57 -1.74 -7.56 1.48
C VAL A 57 -1.23 -8.99 1.63
N ASP A 58 -0.24 -9.38 0.83
CA ASP A 58 0.32 -10.72 0.93
C ASP A 58 1.07 -10.90 2.26
N ARG A 59 0.91 -12.06 2.88
CA ARG A 59 1.57 -12.37 4.15
C ARG A 59 3.10 -12.33 4.03
N ALA A 60 3.64 -12.53 2.82
CA ALA A 60 5.06 -12.37 2.54
C ALA A 60 5.62 -10.98 2.90
N VAL A 61 4.79 -9.92 2.95
CA VAL A 61 5.22 -8.57 3.36
C VAL A 61 5.80 -8.56 4.77
N LEU A 62 5.35 -9.46 5.66
CA LEU A 62 5.86 -9.58 7.03
C LEU A 62 7.32 -10.04 7.09
N LEU A 63 7.85 -10.64 6.02
CA LEU A 63 9.24 -11.07 5.92
C LEU A 63 10.17 -9.93 5.47
N VAL A 64 9.62 -8.77 5.09
CA VAL A 64 10.41 -7.59 4.75
C VAL A 64 10.94 -6.97 6.04
N PRO A 65 12.27 -6.83 6.22
CA PRO A 65 12.85 -6.40 7.50
C PRO A 65 12.36 -5.03 7.99
N GLN A 66 12.06 -4.11 7.08
CA GLN A 66 11.54 -2.80 7.43
C GLN A 66 10.11 -2.87 7.97
N VAL A 67 9.29 -3.79 7.44
CA VAL A 67 7.92 -4.01 7.91
C VAL A 67 7.95 -4.67 9.29
N ASP A 68 8.75 -5.72 9.48
CA ASP A 68 8.92 -6.37 10.79
C ASP A 68 9.35 -5.36 11.87
N ARG A 69 10.30 -4.47 11.55
CA ARG A 69 10.71 -3.38 12.45
C ARG A 69 9.56 -2.42 12.77
N ALA A 70 8.76 -2.03 11.79
CA ALA A 70 7.63 -1.14 12.01
C ALA A 70 6.56 -1.79 12.91
N ILE A 71 6.30 -3.09 12.74
CA ILE A 71 5.39 -3.85 13.61
C ILE A 71 5.93 -3.89 15.05
N ARG A 72 7.22 -4.22 15.23
CA ARG A 72 7.84 -4.28 16.57
C ARG A 72 7.83 -2.93 17.30
N ARG A 73 7.83 -1.82 16.55
CA ARG A 73 7.73 -0.46 17.10
C ARG A 73 6.30 -0.01 17.40
N GLY A 74 5.30 -0.81 17.06
CA GLY A 74 3.88 -0.42 17.16
C GLY A 74 3.44 0.58 16.09
N GLU A 75 4.23 0.76 15.02
CA GLU A 75 3.87 1.64 13.90
C GLU A 75 2.84 0.96 12.97
N LEU A 76 2.82 -0.38 12.94
CA LEU A 76 1.90 -1.18 12.15
C LEU A 76 1.19 -2.23 13.01
N GLN A 77 -0.14 -2.30 12.86
CA GLN A 77 -0.96 -3.39 13.38
C GLN A 77 -1.28 -4.38 12.25
N VAL A 78 -1.21 -5.68 12.57
CA VAL A 78 -1.48 -6.77 11.63
C VAL A 78 -2.71 -7.54 12.07
N SER A 79 -3.64 -7.76 11.14
CA SER A 79 -4.80 -8.63 11.34
C SER A 79 -4.93 -9.60 10.17
N LEU A 80 -5.53 -10.77 10.42
CA LEU A 80 -5.86 -11.70 9.33
C LEU A 80 -7.02 -11.11 8.52
N ALA A 81 -6.89 -11.09 7.19
CA ALA A 81 -8.00 -10.65 6.34
C ALA A 81 -9.04 -11.77 6.26
N SER A 82 -10.26 -11.51 6.73
CA SER A 82 -11.38 -12.40 6.44
C SER A 82 -11.87 -12.20 5.00
N PRO A 83 -12.58 -13.18 4.40
CA PRO A 83 -13.20 -13.00 3.09
C PRO A 83 -14.16 -11.80 3.03
N ARG A 84 -14.79 -11.46 4.16
CA ARG A 84 -15.71 -10.32 4.29
C ARG A 84 -14.96 -8.98 4.28
N ASP A 85 -13.80 -8.91 4.91
CA ASP A 85 -12.95 -7.70 4.88
C ASP A 85 -12.43 -7.43 3.47
N ALA A 86 -12.04 -8.49 2.75
CA ALA A 86 -11.64 -8.38 1.35
C ALA A 86 -12.78 -7.83 0.46
N ALA A 87 -14.02 -8.29 0.67
CA ALA A 87 -15.19 -7.82 -0.06
C ALA A 87 -15.58 -6.37 0.31
N ALA A 88 -15.56 -6.02 1.60
CA ALA A 88 -15.90 -4.68 2.07
C ALA A 88 -14.95 -3.61 1.52
N HIS A 89 -13.66 -3.93 1.43
CA HIS A 89 -12.67 -3.01 0.89
C HIS A 89 -12.60 -2.98 -0.65
N ALA A 90 -12.98 -4.07 -1.33
CA ALA A 90 -13.13 -4.06 -2.79
C ALA A 90 -14.36 -3.26 -3.25
N ALA A 91 -15.40 -3.17 -2.41
CA ALA A 91 -16.63 -2.45 -2.69
C ALA A 91 -16.58 -0.96 -2.33
N ALA A 92 -15.57 -0.49 -1.59
CA ALA A 92 -15.39 0.94 -1.33
C ALA A 92 -14.86 1.63 -2.60
N PRO A 93 -15.67 2.44 -3.31
CA PRO A 93 -15.15 3.22 -4.41
C PRO A 93 -14.14 4.23 -3.84
N ALA A 94 -13.07 4.47 -4.59
CA ALA A 94 -12.20 5.62 -4.35
C ALA A 94 -13.06 6.89 -4.45
N GLU A 95 -13.49 7.42 -3.32
CA GLU A 95 -14.09 8.75 -3.25
C GLU A 95 -13.03 9.74 -3.70
N THR A 96 -13.08 10.07 -4.98
CA THR A 96 -12.30 11.15 -5.56
C THR A 96 -12.91 12.43 -4.99
N PRO A 97 -12.22 13.22 -4.16
CA PRO A 97 -12.77 14.49 -3.73
C PRO A 97 -12.87 15.37 -4.98
N LEU A 98 -14.09 15.64 -5.45
CA LEU A 98 -14.36 16.61 -6.48
C LEU A 98 -13.83 17.96 -6.00
N VAL A 99 -12.75 18.42 -6.63
CA VAL A 99 -12.19 19.74 -6.42
C VAL A 99 -13.30 20.77 -6.68
N GLY A 100 -13.60 21.59 -5.67
CA GLY A 100 -14.62 22.61 -5.75
C GLY A 100 -14.32 23.60 -6.87
N SER A 101 -15.16 23.62 -7.90
CA SER A 101 -15.15 24.63 -8.93
C SER A 101 -15.55 25.98 -8.32
N ARG A 102 -14.58 26.83 -7.97
CA ARG A 102 -14.83 28.23 -7.65
C ARG A 102 -15.08 29.00 -8.94
N SER A 103 -16.32 29.44 -9.15
CA SER A 103 -16.70 30.37 -10.21
C SER A 103 -15.96 31.71 -10.06
N PRO A 104 -15.41 32.31 -11.14
CA PRO A 104 -14.79 33.62 -11.06
C PRO A 104 -15.83 34.72 -10.91
N LYS A 105 -15.75 35.47 -9.80
CA LYS A 105 -16.54 36.67 -9.54
C LYS A 105 -16.08 37.79 -10.48
N LYS A 106 -16.93 38.17 -11.45
CA LYS A 106 -16.71 39.34 -12.32
C LYS A 106 -16.62 40.62 -11.48
N ARG A 107 -15.57 41.40 -11.74
CA ARG A 107 -15.32 42.76 -11.24
C ARG A 107 -15.63 43.74 -12.38
N GLY A 108 -16.24 44.88 -12.06
CA GLY A 108 -16.48 46.05 -12.94
C GLY A 108 -17.84 46.01 -13.63
N SER A 109 -18.64 47.08 -13.65
CA SER A 109 -18.38 48.53 -13.50
C SER A 109 -19.51 49.24 -12.79
#